data_AF-A0AA47MHG1-F1
#
_entry.id   AF-A0AA47MHG1-F1
#
_cell.length_a   1.000
_cell.length_b   1.000
_cell.length_c   1.000
_cell.angle_alpha   90.00
_cell.angle_beta   90.00
_cell.angle_gamma   90.00
#
_symmetry.space_group_name_H-M   'P 1'
#
loop_
_entity.id
_entity.type
_entity.pdbx_description
1 polymer ?
#
loop_
_entity_poly.entity_id
_entity_poly.type
_entity_poly.pdbx_seq_one_letter_code
_entity_poly.pdbx_strand_id
1 'polypeptide(L)'
;MEMTKQFLVNTNCRVVVLLQYLRTKLHIPDAGLMDLCDDQGGLKLLFLSQHHEYASRVLPARCFFTSCIINRSPMDGAYVSIIPLVDNPAHGLLDKLQSHATRLEKERQRELSSQRAQRATETPPLAPPTKSVRFCLCCCICPHLSAAERNRLLVGW
;
A
#
# COMPACT_ATOMS: atom_id res chain seq x y z
N MET A 1 4.15 13.28 28.24
CA MET A 1 4.65 11.94 27.91
C MET A 1 5.69 12.15 26.83
N GLU A 2 6.97 12.08 27.20
CA GLU A 2 8.11 12.44 26.35
C GLU A 2 8.31 11.35 25.28
N MET A 3 8.20 11.70 23.98
CA MET A 3 8.19 10.76 22.86
C MET A 3 9.38 10.91 21.92
N THR A 4 10.53 11.42 22.38
CA THR A 4 11.76 11.39 21.57
C THR A 4 12.54 10.09 21.82
N LYS A 5 12.04 8.97 21.29
CA LYS A 5 12.78 7.69 21.27
C LYS A 5 13.58 7.55 19.99
N GLN A 6 14.91 7.52 20.11
CA GLN A 6 15.82 7.19 19.01
C GLN A 6 16.20 5.72 19.07
N PHE A 7 16.27 5.06 17.92
CA PHE A 7 16.75 3.68 17.83
C PHE A 7 17.44 3.45 16.50
N LEU A 8 18.41 2.54 16.52
CA LEU A 8 19.11 2.10 15.32
C LEU A 8 18.28 1.06 14.57
N VAL A 9 18.37 1.09 13.25
CA VAL A 9 17.69 0.12 12.40
C VAL A 9 18.66 -0.44 11.36
N ASN A 10 18.58 -1.74 11.14
CA ASN A 10 19.34 -2.41 10.10
C ASN A 10 18.63 -2.22 8.74
N THR A 11 19.25 -1.46 7.84
CA THR A 11 18.72 -1.22 6.49
C THR A 11 19.07 -2.31 5.48
N ASN A 12 19.86 -3.32 5.85
CA ASN A 12 20.11 -4.53 5.05
C ASN A 12 18.93 -5.52 5.10
N CYS A 13 17.71 -4.99 4.96
CA CYS A 13 16.48 -5.75 4.89
C CYS A 13 15.57 -5.17 3.79
N ARG A 14 14.49 -5.87 3.45
CA ARG A 14 13.47 -5.34 2.52
C ARG A 14 12.70 -4.20 3.17
N VAL A 15 12.26 -3.23 2.38
CA VAL A 15 11.44 -2.09 2.85
C VAL A 15 10.22 -2.56 3.63
N VAL A 16 9.55 -3.64 3.20
CA VAL A 16 8.39 -4.21 3.92
C VAL A 16 8.74 -4.67 5.34
N VAL A 17 9.91 -5.28 5.53
CA VAL A 17 10.39 -5.76 6.84
C VAL A 17 10.74 -4.58 7.74
N LEU A 18 11.41 -3.57 7.17
CA LEU A 18 11.72 -2.32 7.87
C LEU A 18 10.43 -1.64 8.38
N LEU A 19 9.44 -1.44 7.50
CA LEU A 19 8.19 -0.79 7.87
C LEU A 19 7.40 -1.60 8.91
N GLN A 20 7.41 -2.93 8.82
CA GLN A 20 6.79 -3.79 9.83
C GLN A 20 7.47 -3.62 11.19
N TYR A 21 8.82 -3.66 11.23
CA TYR A 21 9.58 -3.43 12.46
C TYR A 21 9.24 -2.07 13.08
N LEU A 22 9.20 -1.01 12.28
CA LEU A 22 8.88 0.34 12.75
C LEU A 22 7.46 0.44 13.29
N ARG A 23 6.47 -0.16 12.62
CA ARG A 23 5.08 -0.19 13.12
C ARG A 23 5.00 -0.86 14.48
N THR A 24 5.64 -2.02 14.65
CA THR A 24 5.68 -2.72 15.93
C THR A 24 6.36 -1.89 17.01
N LYS A 25 7.49 -1.24 16.70
CA LYS A 25 8.24 -0.42 17.66
C LYS A 25 7.51 0.86 18.07
N LEU A 26 6.73 1.44 17.18
CA LEU A 26 6.01 2.69 17.38
C LEU A 26 4.53 2.47 17.74
N HIS A 27 4.11 1.22 17.90
CA HIS A 27 2.71 0.85 18.19
C HIS A 27 1.72 1.43 17.17
N ILE A 28 2.11 1.49 15.90
CA ILE A 28 1.25 1.91 14.81
C ILE A 28 0.38 0.71 14.38
N PRO A 29 -0.95 0.84 14.27
CA PRO A 29 -1.82 -0.23 13.82
C PRO A 29 -1.43 -0.78 12.43
N ASP A 30 -1.72 -2.05 12.15
CA ASP A 30 -1.35 -2.68 10.88
C ASP A 30 -1.99 -2.00 9.66
N ALA A 31 -3.21 -1.47 9.81
CA ALA A 31 -3.89 -0.68 8.79
C ALA A 31 -3.29 0.72 8.58
N GLY A 32 -2.40 1.16 9.47
CA GLY A 32 -1.75 2.46 9.41
C GLY A 32 -0.69 2.54 8.31
N LEU A 33 -0.75 3.62 7.53
CA LEU A 33 0.33 3.99 6.63
C LEU A 33 1.38 4.79 7.40
N MET A 34 2.64 4.42 7.21
CA MET A 34 3.76 5.14 7.79
C MET A 34 4.88 5.29 6.76
N ASP A 35 5.67 6.33 6.92
CA ASP A 35 6.85 6.60 6.11
C ASP A 35 7.94 7.25 6.98
N LEU A 36 9.07 7.57 6.37
CA LEU A 36 10.16 8.31 6.97
C LEU A 36 10.34 9.65 6.26
N CYS A 37 10.65 10.71 7.02
CA CYS A 37 11.17 11.97 6.48
C CYS A 37 12.58 12.24 7.01
N ASP A 38 13.41 12.92 6.22
CA ASP A 38 14.67 13.46 6.72
C ASP A 38 14.46 14.75 7.55
N ASP A 39 15.56 15.30 8.05
CA ASP A 39 15.62 16.56 8.79
C ASP A 39 15.16 17.77 7.95
N GLN A 40 15.26 17.66 6.63
CA GLN A 40 14.78 18.66 5.69
C GLN A 40 13.30 18.47 5.32
N GLY A 41 12.60 17.48 5.89
CA GLY A 41 11.20 17.19 5.63
C GLY A 41 10.93 16.43 4.33
N GLY A 42 11.99 15.93 3.67
CA GLY A 42 11.89 15.11 2.48
C GLY A 42 11.43 13.70 2.80
N LEU A 43 10.22 13.34 2.34
CA LEU A 43 9.68 11.98 2.47
C LEU A 43 10.47 10.96 1.64
N LYS A 44 10.60 9.75 2.17
CA LYS A 44 11.27 8.62 1.50
C LYS A 44 10.33 7.76 0.66
N LEU A 45 9.01 7.95 0.81
CA LEU A 45 7.97 7.28 0.05
C LEU A 45 8.04 5.75 0.15
N LEU A 46 8.53 5.23 1.27
CA LEU A 46 8.71 3.79 1.49
C LEU A 46 7.37 3.04 1.44
N PHE A 47 6.28 3.71 1.80
CA PHE A 47 4.92 3.17 1.71
C PHE A 47 4.42 2.96 0.27
N LEU A 48 5.11 3.54 -0.72
CA LEU A 48 4.87 3.33 -2.16
C LEU A 48 5.89 2.39 -2.79
N SER A 49 6.98 2.05 -2.07
CA SER A 49 8.02 1.16 -2.60
C SER A 49 7.46 -0.23 -2.92
N GLN A 50 8.03 -0.83 -3.97
CA GLN A 50 7.75 -2.22 -4.30
C GLN A 50 8.23 -3.14 -3.17
N HIS A 51 7.46 -4.20 -2.89
CA HIS A 51 7.72 -5.11 -1.75
C HIS A 51 9.10 -5.78 -1.75
N HIS A 52 9.81 -5.78 -2.88
CA HIS A 52 11.11 -6.44 -3.05
C HIS A 52 12.32 -5.50 -2.87
N GLU A 53 12.12 -4.19 -2.76
CA GLU A 53 13.23 -3.24 -2.64
C GLU A 53 13.93 -3.34 -1.27
N TYR A 54 15.26 -3.24 -1.27
CA TYR A 54 16.05 -3.17 -0.04
C TYR A 54 16.06 -1.75 0.52
N ALA A 55 15.87 -1.63 1.84
CA ALA A 55 15.84 -0.33 2.51
C ALA A 55 17.15 0.44 2.37
N SER A 56 18.29 -0.24 2.30
CA SER A 56 19.61 0.37 2.06
C SER A 56 19.76 1.09 0.72
N ARG A 57 18.87 0.84 -0.26
CA ARG A 57 18.85 1.57 -1.53
C ARG A 57 18.18 2.94 -1.40
N VAL A 58 17.24 3.08 -0.48
CA VAL A 58 16.42 4.29 -0.29
C VAL A 58 16.91 5.12 0.89
N LEU A 59 17.47 4.46 1.91
CA LEU A 59 17.94 5.06 3.15
C LEU A 59 19.47 5.06 3.20
N PRO A 60 20.10 6.24 3.04
CA PRO A 60 21.53 6.39 3.25
C PRO A 60 21.98 5.91 4.62
N ALA A 61 23.17 5.32 4.68
CA ALA A 61 23.77 4.88 5.92
C ALA A 61 24.09 6.09 6.82
N ARG A 62 23.97 5.90 8.15
CA ARG A 62 24.33 6.89 9.18
C ARG A 62 23.53 8.21 9.12
N CYS A 63 22.33 8.19 8.52
CA CYS A 63 21.40 9.31 8.55
C CYS A 63 20.32 9.10 9.63
N PHE A 64 19.75 10.21 10.08
CA PHE A 64 18.60 10.23 10.98
C PHE A 64 17.33 10.49 10.19
N PHE A 65 16.28 9.75 10.53
CA PHE A 65 14.96 9.92 9.92
C PHE A 65 13.91 9.99 11.01
N THR A 66 12.93 10.86 10.79
CA THR A 66 11.73 10.96 11.63
C THR A 66 10.65 10.08 11.02
N SER A 67 9.99 9.27 11.85
CA SER A 67 8.83 8.50 11.39
C SER A 67 7.62 9.40 11.22
N CYS A 68 6.82 9.16 10.19
CA CYS A 68 5.61 9.91 9.88
C CYS A 68 4.42 8.96 9.74
N ILE A 69 3.26 9.38 10.24
CA ILE A 69 1.97 8.74 9.94
C ILE A 69 1.37 9.43 8.72
N ILE A 70 0.91 8.63 7.77
CA ILE A 70 0.20 9.12 6.58
C ILE A 70 -1.29 8.85 6.78
N ASN A 71 -2.06 9.93 6.90
CA ASN A 71 -3.50 9.83 7.02
C ASN A 71 -4.14 9.92 5.64
N ARG A 72 -4.90 8.89 5.30
CA ARG A 72 -5.78 8.90 4.13
C ARG A 72 -7.24 8.90 4.56
N SER A 73 -8.07 9.57 3.78
CA SER A 73 -9.52 9.53 3.91
C SER A 73 -10.00 8.09 3.72
N PRO A 74 -10.75 7.51 4.66
CA PRO A 74 -11.30 6.17 4.52
C PRO A 74 -12.39 6.09 3.45
N MET A 75 -12.94 7.23 3.01
CA MET A 75 -14.04 7.27 2.04
C MET A 75 -13.56 7.10 0.60
N ASP A 76 -12.47 7.76 0.24
CA ASP A 76 -12.01 7.86 -1.14
C ASP A 76 -10.49 7.68 -1.31
N GLY A 77 -9.77 7.40 -0.21
CA GLY A 77 -8.33 7.21 -0.20
C GLY A 77 -7.51 8.49 -0.40
N ALA A 78 -8.13 9.68 -0.30
CA ALA A 78 -7.41 10.95 -0.46
C ALA A 78 -6.33 11.14 0.60
N TYR A 79 -5.17 11.71 0.25
CA TYR A 79 -4.15 12.06 1.24
C TYR A 79 -4.58 13.31 2.02
N VAL A 80 -4.74 13.18 3.33
CA VAL A 80 -5.26 14.25 4.20
C VAL A 80 -4.14 14.99 4.90
N SER A 81 -3.25 14.24 5.56
CA SER A 81 -2.14 14.82 6.33
C SER A 81 -1.00 13.84 6.49
N ILE A 82 0.19 14.38 6.78
CA ILE A 82 1.39 13.62 7.11
C ILE A 82 1.93 14.19 8.41
N ILE A 83 1.91 13.38 9.47
CA ILE A 83 2.18 13.82 10.84
C ILE A 83 3.51 13.21 11.29
N PRO A 84 4.54 14.00 11.62
CA PRO A 84 5.78 13.48 12.16
C PRO A 84 5.58 13.03 13.60
N LEU A 85 6.17 11.89 13.95
CA LEU A 85 6.14 11.33 15.31
C LEU A 85 7.32 11.88 16.12
N VAL A 86 7.28 13.18 16.40
CA VAL A 86 8.26 13.91 17.22
C VAL A 86 7.54 15.03 17.98
N ASP A 87 7.94 15.27 19.23
CA ASP A 87 7.24 16.22 20.11
C ASP A 87 7.38 17.68 19.65
N ASN A 88 8.59 18.07 19.23
CA ASN A 88 8.91 19.43 18.82
C ASN A 88 9.51 19.41 17.40
N PRO A 89 8.66 19.36 16.35
CA PRO A 89 9.15 19.33 14.97
C PRO A 89 9.91 20.62 14.65
N ALA A 90 11.00 20.51 13.88
CA ALA A 90 11.76 21.66 13.43
C ALA A 90 10.86 22.67 12.71
N HIS A 91 11.21 23.96 12.81
CA HIS A 91 10.43 25.03 12.21
C HIS A 91 10.25 24.80 10.70
N GLY A 92 9.01 24.83 10.22
CA GLY A 92 8.65 24.57 8.82
C GLY A 92 8.58 23.11 8.39
N LEU A 93 8.92 22.14 9.26
CA LEU A 93 8.77 20.71 8.94
C LEU A 93 7.31 20.35 8.64
N LEU A 94 6.38 20.83 9.47
CA LEU A 94 4.95 20.59 9.28
C LEU A 94 4.44 21.14 7.95
N ASP A 95 4.87 22.35 7.56
CA ASP A 95 4.47 22.96 6.28
C ASP A 95 4.98 22.16 5.08
N LYS A 96 6.21 21.63 5.17
CA LYS A 96 6.78 20.75 4.14
C LYS A 96 6.00 19.44 4.04
N LEU A 97 5.67 18.81 5.16
CA LEU A 97 4.89 17.58 5.19
C LEU A 97 3.45 17.80 4.68
N GLN A 98 2.85 18.94 4.96
CA GLN A 98 1.55 19.33 4.40
C GLN A 98 1.62 19.57 2.89
N SER A 99 2.71 20.18 2.41
CA SER A 99 2.98 20.35 0.99
C SER A 99 3.15 18.99 0.29
N HIS A 100 3.80 18.03 0.94
CA HIS A 100 3.90 16.65 0.47
C HIS A 100 2.53 15.97 0.38
N ALA A 101 1.68 16.07 1.41
CA ALA A 101 0.32 15.52 1.37
C ALA A 101 -0.48 16.07 0.19
N THR A 102 -0.43 17.40 0.00
CA THR A 102 -1.10 18.09 -1.11
C THR A 102 -0.57 17.63 -2.47
N ARG A 103 0.74 17.45 -2.59
CA ARG A 103 1.36 16.97 -3.83
C ARG A 103 0.94 15.55 -4.17
N LEU A 104 0.99 14.64 -3.19
CA LEU A 104 0.56 13.25 -3.35
C LEU A 104 -0.92 13.16 -3.74
N GLU A 105 -1.77 14.01 -3.17
CA GLU A 105 -3.19 14.06 -3.54
C GLU A 105 -3.39 14.55 -4.97
N LYS A 106 -2.67 15.59 -5.39
CA LYS A 106 -2.70 16.06 -6.78
C LYS A 106 -2.25 14.98 -7.76
N GLU A 107 -1.20 14.23 -7.43
CA GLU A 107 -0.70 13.11 -8.23
C GLU A 107 -1.77 12.00 -8.34
N ARG A 108 -2.40 11.62 -7.23
CA ARG A 108 -3.49 10.64 -7.20
C ARG A 108 -4.68 11.08 -8.06
N GLN A 109 -5.09 12.34 -7.98
CA GLN A 109 -6.21 12.89 -8.77
C GLN A 109 -5.93 12.86 -10.27
N ARG A 110 -4.69 13.17 -10.68
CA ARG A 110 -4.26 13.05 -12.08
C ARG A 110 -4.37 11.61 -12.57
N GLU A 111 -3.88 10.66 -11.78
CA GLU A 111 -3.94 9.24 -12.13
C GLU A 111 -5.39 8.74 -12.27
N LEU A 112 -6.26 9.09 -11.32
CA LEU A 112 -7.69 8.75 -11.39
C LEU A 112 -8.37 9.36 -12.62
N SER A 113 -8.02 10.59 -12.98
CA SER A 113 -8.57 11.27 -14.15
C SER A 113 -8.11 10.59 -15.44
N SER A 114 -6.84 10.22 -15.53
CA SER A 114 -6.30 9.47 -16.67
C SER A 114 -6.95 8.09 -16.82
N GLN A 115 -7.15 7.35 -15.73
CA GLN A 115 -7.82 6.05 -15.76
C GLN A 115 -9.29 6.15 -16.19
N ARG A 116 -9.99 7.23 -15.79
CA ARG A 116 -11.37 7.50 -16.23
C ARG A 116 -11.43 7.82 -17.73
N ALA A 117 -10.49 8.63 -18.23
CA ALA A 117 -10.40 8.93 -19.65
C ALA A 117 -10.13 7.68 -20.50
N GLN A 118 -9.23 6.80 -20.04
CA GLN A 118 -8.96 5.53 -20.72
C GLN A 118 -10.21 4.65 -20.82
N ARG A 119 -10.94 4.46 -19.72
CA ARG A 119 -12.20 3.69 -19.71
C ARG A 119 -13.31 4.28 -20.59
N ALA A 120 -13.35 5.60 -20.77
CA ALA A 120 -14.32 6.23 -21.66
C ALA A 120 -13.99 6.03 -23.15
N THR A 121 -12.73 5.68 -23.47
CA THR A 121 -12.26 5.46 -24.84
C THR A 121 -12.32 3.98 -25.23
N GLU A 122 -12.34 3.08 -24.25
CA GLU A 122 -12.65 1.67 -24.45
C GLU A 122 -14.13 1.52 -24.88
N THR A 123 -14.35 1.33 -26.18
CA THR A 123 -15.66 0.97 -26.73
C THR A 123 -16.14 -0.31 -26.02
N PRO A 124 -17.39 -0.40 -25.54
CA PRO A 124 -17.87 -1.62 -24.91
C PRO A 124 -17.64 -2.80 -25.87
N PRO A 125 -17.18 -3.96 -25.37
CA PRO A 125 -17.02 -5.14 -26.22
C PRO A 125 -18.36 -5.40 -26.90
N LEU A 126 -18.35 -5.48 -28.24
CA LEU A 126 -19.44 -6.11 -28.96
C LEU A 126 -19.68 -7.46 -28.28
N ALA A 127 -20.91 -7.68 -27.83
CA ALA A 127 -21.31 -8.84 -27.05
C ALA A 127 -20.66 -10.10 -27.65
N PRO A 128 -19.91 -10.91 -26.87
CA PRO A 128 -19.45 -12.19 -27.36
C PRO A 128 -20.68 -13.03 -27.73
N PRO A 129 -20.65 -13.80 -28.83
CA PRO A 129 -21.73 -14.71 -29.14
C PRO A 129 -21.96 -15.64 -27.95
N THR A 130 -23.19 -15.67 -27.47
CA THR A 130 -23.66 -16.43 -26.31
C THR A 130 -23.36 -17.92 -26.53
N LYS A 131 -22.25 -18.39 -25.98
CA LYS A 131 -22.12 -19.82 -25.64
C LYS A 131 -22.52 -19.96 -24.19
N SER A 132 -23.76 -20.41 -24.00
CA SER A 132 -24.30 -20.87 -22.74
C SER A 132 -23.36 -21.93 -22.14
N VAL A 133 -22.59 -21.54 -21.13
CA VAL A 133 -21.93 -22.50 -20.24
C VAL A 133 -22.82 -22.59 -19.01
N ARG A 134 -23.63 -23.65 -18.94
CA ARG A 134 -24.36 -24.03 -17.73
C ARG A 134 -23.34 -24.50 -16.69
N PHE A 135 -23.17 -23.74 -15.62
CA PHE A 135 -22.59 -24.28 -14.39
C PHE A 135 -23.70 -24.91 -13.55
N CYS A 136 -23.55 -26.19 -13.23
CA CYS A 136 -24.40 -26.87 -12.26
C CYS A 136 -23.93 -26.50 -10.85
N LEU A 137 -24.76 -25.77 -10.11
CA LEU A 137 -24.55 -25.44 -8.71
C LEU A 137 -25.14 -26.57 -7.83
N CYS A 138 -24.42 -27.69 -7.73
CA CYS A 138 -24.57 -28.75 -6.72
C CYS A 138 -23.33 -29.65 -6.87
N CYS A 139 -22.49 -29.96 -5.88
CA CYS A 139 -22.70 -30.05 -4.46
C CYS A 139 -21.35 -29.85 -3.75
N CYS A 140 -21.43 -29.24 -2.58
CA CYS A 140 -20.48 -29.39 -1.51
C CYS A 140 -20.20 -30.89 -1.22
N ILE A 141 -18.93 -31.22 -1.01
CA ILE A 141 -18.43 -32.14 0.03
C ILE A 141 -19.19 -33.49 0.16
N CYS A 142 -18.66 -34.53 -0.46
CA CYS A 142 -18.81 -35.91 0.01
C CYS A 142 -17.40 -36.48 0.27
N PRO A 143 -17.00 -36.81 1.52
CA PRO A 143 -15.66 -37.32 1.82
C PRO A 143 -15.44 -38.81 1.43
N HIS A 144 -16.35 -39.43 0.67
CA HIS A 144 -16.31 -40.87 0.43
C HIS A 144 -16.29 -41.35 -1.04
N LEU A 145 -16.05 -40.48 -2.03
CA LEU A 145 -15.86 -40.91 -3.43
C LEU A 145 -14.39 -41.09 -3.81
N SER A 146 -14.07 -42.24 -4.41
CA SER A 146 -12.73 -42.59 -4.88
C SER A 146 -12.32 -41.78 -6.12
N ALA A 147 -11.00 -41.65 -6.34
CA ALA A 147 -10.44 -40.84 -7.44
C ALA A 147 -10.90 -41.25 -8.85
N ALA A 148 -11.38 -42.49 -9.04
CA ALA A 148 -11.79 -43.02 -10.34
C ALA A 148 -13.14 -42.46 -10.85
N GLU A 149 -14.01 -41.98 -9.95
CA GLU A 149 -15.37 -41.52 -10.34
C GLU A 149 -15.42 -40.02 -10.69
N ARG A 150 -14.41 -39.24 -10.31
CA ARG A 150 -14.31 -37.80 -10.65
C ARG A 150 -13.99 -37.55 -12.13
N ASN A 151 -13.32 -38.47 -12.82
CA ASN A 151 -12.85 -38.25 -14.20
C ASN A 151 -13.87 -38.52 -15.30
N ARG A 152 -15.07 -39.05 -14.98
CA ARG A 152 -16.14 -39.23 -15.97
C ARG A 152 -17.05 -38.00 -16.15
N LEU A 153 -16.91 -36.96 -15.32
CA LEU A 153 -17.78 -35.77 -15.34
C LEU A 153 -17.10 -34.49 -15.86
N LEU A 154 -15.83 -34.55 -16.28
CA LEU A 154 -15.08 -33.37 -16.77
C LEU A 154 -14.67 -33.43 -18.26
N VAL A 155 -14.96 -34.52 -18.97
CA VAL A 155 -14.77 -34.62 -20.42
C VAL A 155 -16.14 -34.78 -21.09
N GLY A 156 -16.81 -33.65 -21.30
CA GLY A 156 -18.03 -33.56 -22.09
C GLY A 156 -17.80 -32.68 -23.31
N TRP A 157 -17.84 -33.32 -24.49
CA TRP A 157 -18.17 -32.69 -25.77
C TRP A 157 -19.65 -32.30 -25.78
#